data_AF-A0A847A9W7-F1
#
_entry.id   AF-A0A847A9W7-F1
#
_cell.length_a   1.000
_cell.length_b   1.000
_cell.length_c   1.000
_cell.angle_alpha   90.00
_cell.angle_beta   90.00
_cell.angle_gamma   90.00
#
_symmetry.space_group_name_H-M   'P 1'
#
loop_
_entity.id
_entity.type
_entity.pdbx_description
1 polymer ?
#
loop_
_entity_poly.entity_id
_entity_poly.type
_entity_poly.pdbx_seq_one_letter_code
_entity_poly.pdbx_strand_id
1 'polypeptide(L)' 'MNLIAHDIIIRPIITEKSSRLMEMNKYTFEVHPSANKIQIRKA' A
#
# COMPACT_ATOMS: atom_id res chain seq x y z
N MET A 1 0.14 19.41 -0.96
CA MET A 1 0.09 18.82 0.39
C MET A 1 1.28 17.89 0.54
N ASN A 2 2.04 18.01 1.64
CA ASN A 2 3.16 17.13 1.91
C ASN A 2 2.63 15.92 2.70
N LEU A 3 2.48 14.77 2.03
CA LEU A 3 2.00 13.53 2.66
C LEU A 3 3.13 12.94 3.49
N ILE A 4 2.88 12.67 4.78
CA ILE A 4 3.81 11.91 5.62
C ILE A 4 3.60 10.41 5.42
N ALA A 5 4.59 9.58 5.78
CA ALA A 5 4.55 8.12 5.57
C ALA A 5 3.25 7.46 6.08
N HIS A 6 2.73 7.94 7.22
CA HIS A 6 1.51 7.42 7.82
C HIS A 6 0.24 7.73 7.01
N ASP A 7 0.24 8.80 6.21
CA ASP A 7 -0.91 9.17 5.37
C ASP A 7 -0.94 8.36 4.06
N ILE A 8 0.20 7.78 3.65
CA ILE A 8 0.35 7.12 2.35
C ILE A 8 -0.31 5.74 2.35
N ILE A 9 -0.14 4.94 3.40
CA ILE A 9 -0.70 3.60 3.52
C ILE A 9 -1.96 3.67 4.40
N ILE A 10 -3.13 3.49 3.79
CA ILE A 10 -4.42 3.65 4.48
C ILE A 10 -4.79 2.35 5.21
N ARG A 11 -4.81 1.22 4.50
CA ARG A 11 -5.18 -0.10 5.05
C ARG A 11 -4.74 -1.25 4.14
N PRO A 12 -4.52 -2.47 4.66
CA PRO A 12 -4.31 -3.64 3.81
C PRO A 12 -5.62 -4.02 3.08
N ILE A 13 -5.49 -4.49 1.84
CA ILE A 13 -6.62 -5.03 1.08
C ILE A 13 -6.59 -6.54 1.22
N ILE A 14 -7.59 -7.10 1.89
CA ILE A 14 -7.73 -8.55 2.12
C ILE A 14 -8.81 -9.11 1.21
N THR A 15 -8.40 -9.98 0.30
CA THR A 15 -9.22 -10.72 -0.68
C THR A 15 -8.53 -12.05 -0.94
N GLU A 16 -9.21 -13.04 -1.50
CA GLU A 16 -8.59 -14.31 -1.87
C GLU A 16 -7.34 -14.14 -2.75
N LYS A 17 -7.41 -13.17 -3.68
CA LYS A 17 -6.29 -12.83 -4.56
C LYS A 17 -5.11 -12.23 -3.77
N SER A 18 -5.36 -11.28 -2.88
CA SER A 18 -4.28 -10.66 -2.11
C SER A 18 -3.69 -11.64 -1.10
N SER A 19 -4.48 -12.55 -0.52
CA SER A 19 -3.99 -13.66 0.31
C SER A 19 -3.04 -14.58 -0.45
N ARG A 20 -3.38 -14.99 -1.67
CA ARG A 20 -2.47 -15.79 -2.53
C ARG A 20 -1.17 -15.04 -2.86
N LEU A 21 -1.24 -13.73 -3.03
CA LEU A 21 -0.05 -12.90 -3.26
C LEU A 21 0.83 -12.78 -2.01
N MET A 22 0.23 -12.76 -0.80
CA MET A 22 0.98 -12.71 0.45
C MET A 22 1.88 -13.93 0.63
N GLU A 23 1.43 -15.12 0.22
CA GLU A 23 2.25 -16.35 0.19
C GLU A 23 3.51 -16.19 -0.69
N MET A 24 3.45 -15.30 -1.68
CA MET A 24 4.56 -14.96 -2.58
C MET A 24 5.33 -13.70 -2.13
N ASN A 25 5.23 -13.29 -0.87
CA ASN A 25 5.79 -12.04 -0.33
C ASN A 25 5.33 -10.77 -1.07
N LYS A 26 4.12 -10.78 -1.64
CA LYS A 26 3.50 -9.62 -2.32
C LYS A 26 2.28 -9.15 -1.56
N TYR A 27 2.34 -7.91 -1.06
CA TYR A 27 1.29 -7.32 -0.24
C TYR A 27 0.53 -6.25 -1.01
N THR A 28 -0.76 -6.11 -0.72
CA THR A 28 -1.65 -5.13 -1.38
C THR A 28 -2.24 -4.20 -0.34
N PHE A 29 -2.08 -2.89 -0.55
CA PHE A 29 -2.59 -1.85 0.33
C PHE A 29 -3.42 -0.85 -0.46
N GLU A 30 -4.43 -0.28 0.20
CA GLU A 30 -5.07 0.94 -0.24
C GLU A 30 -4.14 2.11 0.13
N VAL A 31 -3.85 2.97 -0.83
CA VAL A 31 -2.93 4.11 -0.66
C VAL A 31 -3.63 5.42 -0.97
N HIS A 32 -3.10 6.52 -0.44
CA HIS A 32 -3.64 7.85 -0.71
C HIS A 32 -3.65 8.14 -2.23
N PRO A 33 -4.76 8.62 -2.81
CA PRO A 33 -4.88 8.83 -4.27
C PRO A 33 -3.80 9.72 -4.90
N SER A 34 -3.28 10.67 -4.12
CA SER A 34 -2.21 11.58 -4.56
C SER A 34 -0.78 11.05 -4.33
N ALA A 35 -0.61 9.85 -3.75
CA ALA A 35 0.71 9.28 -3.48
C ALA A 35 1.34 8.69 -4.75
N ASN A 36 2.63 8.97 -4.96
CA ASN A 36 3.39 8.41 -6.07
C ASN A 36 4.16 7.14 -5.66
N LYS A 37 4.66 6.39 -6.66
CA LYS A 37 5.40 5.13 -6.42
C LYS A 37 6.67 5.28 -5.59
N ILE A 38 7.33 6.45 -5.66
CA ILE A 38 8.54 6.73 -4.88
C ILE A 38 8.20 6.92 -3.40
N GLN A 39 7.09 7.62 -3.13
CA GLN A 39 6.55 7.83 -1.78
C GLN A 39 6.06 6.51 -1.17
N ILE A 40 5.33 5.69 -1.93
CA ILE A 40 4.84 4.37 -1.49
C ILE A 40 6.00 3.45 -1.10
N ARG A 41 7.14 3.52 -1.81
CA ARG A 41 8.34 2.73 -1.48
C ARG A 41 9.07 3.21 -0.22
N LYS A 42 8.90 4.49 0.14
CA LYS A 42 9.58 5.13 1.28
C LYS A 42 8.75 5.09 2.57
N ALA A 43 7.43 4.97 2.45
CA ALA A 43 6.51 4.79 3.57
C ALA A 43 6.72 3.41 4.21
#